data_AF-A0A1J5KFQ1-F1
#
_entry.id   AF-A0A1J5KFQ1-F1
#
_cell.length_a   1.000
_cell.length_b   1.000
_cell.length_c   1.000
_cell.angle_alpha   90.00
_cell.angle_beta   90.00
_cell.angle_gamma   90.00
#
_symmetry.space_group_name_H-M   'P 1'
#
loop_
_entity.id
_entity.type
_entity.pdbx_description
1 polymer ?
#
loop_
_entity_poly.entity_id
_entity_poly.type
_entity_poly.pdbx_seq_one_letter_code
_entity_poly.pdbx_strand_id
1 'polypeptide(L)'
;MKTKVIIIISIISISLYFLFKNKSTTGKDVSGQTNKTRVTPAGSPQKNEFKAAPQVKDLEVLAKSISKEVSKTTFWESTIDFSLSERQILKKIDPMKVYTHSKNVISNLSKCVAEHCGLRPDEDGFFDPANTTADKLLARNLKLLNLVHDETTIFDFNLEGIEFDDIFSSKNSDVQLNGLILFLKTKDSPEDIQYLFKRASLFDDTVKGQFFSQMDDVTKQSPELRNTYVGTITNMLNNENGNSVVEISENLGNLNLDIEELQVIIKGSCNQDSERIQNVLRVNFNEYLSKKNLNLTYEEACN
;
A
#
# COMPACT_ATOMS: atom_id res chain seq x y z
N MET A 1 57.56 -6.98 5.44
CA MET A 1 56.12 -7.11 5.12
C MET A 1 55.31 -7.08 6.42
N LYS A 2 54.81 -5.91 6.84
CA LYS A 2 53.95 -5.75 8.03
C LYS A 2 52.95 -4.61 7.77
N THR A 3 51.98 -4.85 6.88
CA THR A 3 50.98 -3.81 6.54
C THR A 3 49.64 -4.38 6.10
N LYS A 4 49.13 -5.46 6.73
CA LYS A 4 47.80 -6.01 6.40
C LYS A 4 46.90 -6.41 7.59
N VAL A 5 47.29 -6.14 8.84
CA VAL A 5 46.49 -6.56 10.03
C VAL A 5 45.70 -5.41 10.68
N ILE A 6 45.96 -4.15 10.32
CA ILE A 6 45.33 -2.99 11.00
C ILE A 6 43.94 -2.64 10.42
N ILE A 7 43.64 -3.02 9.18
CA ILE A 7 42.38 -2.61 8.51
C ILE A 7 41.17 -3.46 8.95
N ILE A 8 41.38 -4.71 9.37
CA ILE A 8 40.28 -5.63 9.74
C ILE A 8 39.71 -5.30 11.13
N ILE A 9 40.53 -4.77 12.04
CA ILE A 9 40.09 -4.41 13.40
C ILE A 9 39.25 -3.13 13.38
N SER A 10 39.53 -2.17 12.49
CA SER A 10 38.78 -0.93 12.38
C SER A 10 37.35 -1.12 11.84
N ILE A 11 37.14 -2.07 10.93
CA ILE A 11 35.81 -2.34 10.34
C ILE A 11 34.90 -3.04 11.36
N ILE A 12 35.43 -4.00 12.14
CA ILE A 12 34.67 -4.71 13.18
C ILE A 12 34.25 -3.77 14.32
N SER A 13 35.08 -2.77 14.64
CA SER A 13 34.81 -1.75 15.67
C SER A 13 33.64 -0.82 15.29
N ILE A 14 33.53 -0.46 14.01
CA ILE A 14 32.46 0.42 13.51
C ILE A 14 31.12 -0.33 13.45
N SER A 15 31.13 -1.61 13.05
CA SER A 15 29.92 -2.44 13.04
C SER A 15 29.33 -2.66 14.44
N LEU A 16 30.17 -2.78 15.48
CA LEU A 16 29.75 -2.89 16.88
C LEU A 16 29.21 -1.58 17.45
N TYR A 17 29.74 -0.42 17.03
CA TYR A 17 29.23 0.89 17.44
C TYR A 17 27.79 1.15 16.95
N PHE A 18 27.45 0.73 15.72
CA PHE A 18 26.08 0.85 15.20
C PHE A 18 25.08 -0.12 15.87
N LEU A 19 25.53 -1.30 16.29
CA LEU A 19 24.68 -2.25 17.01
C LEU A 19 24.36 -1.81 18.46
N PHE A 20 25.24 -1.03 19.10
CA PHE A 20 24.99 -0.52 20.47
C PHE A 20 24.20 0.80 20.52
N LYS A 21 24.18 1.60 19.45
CA LYS A 21 23.42 2.87 19.42
C LYS A 21 21.90 2.67 19.26
N ASN A 22 21.46 1.55 18.69
CA ASN A 22 20.04 1.24 18.48
C ASN A 22 19.34 0.53 19.66
N LYS A 23 20.05 0.29 20.79
CA LYS A 23 19.48 -0.40 21.96
C LYS A 23 19.36 0.45 23.23
N SER A 24 19.60 1.76 23.15
CA SER A 24 19.56 2.63 24.34
C SER A 24 18.83 3.95 24.10
N THR A 25 17.51 3.87 23.93
CA THR A 25 16.57 4.96 24.29
C THR A 25 15.21 4.36 24.61
N THR A 26 15.12 3.74 25.79
CA THR A 26 13.83 3.51 26.45
C THR A 26 13.99 3.94 27.90
N GLY A 27 13.18 4.91 28.33
CA GLY A 27 13.02 5.28 29.73
C GLY A 27 13.86 6.47 30.22
N LYS A 28 13.32 7.69 30.07
CA LYS A 28 13.44 8.72 31.10
C LYS A 28 12.10 9.43 31.23
N ASP A 29 11.43 9.16 32.35
CA ASP A 29 10.34 9.95 32.88
C ASP A 29 10.78 11.41 33.04
N VAL A 30 9.97 12.33 32.49
CA VAL A 30 9.97 13.73 32.91
C VAL A 30 8.55 14.08 33.33
N SER A 31 8.34 14.01 34.64
CA SER A 31 7.24 14.66 35.34
C SER A 31 7.40 16.17 35.25
N GLY A 32 6.40 16.86 34.67
CA GLY A 32 6.28 18.31 34.65
C GLY A 32 4.83 18.72 34.38
N GLN A 33 4.15 19.20 35.42
CA GLN A 33 2.75 19.64 35.47
C GLN A 33 2.43 20.87 34.59
N THR A 34 1.12 21.08 34.36
CA THR A 34 0.37 22.23 33.77
C THR A 34 0.03 22.08 32.27
N ASN A 35 -1.22 22.17 31.77
CA ASN A 35 -2.52 22.63 32.27
C ASN A 35 -3.65 21.73 31.75
N LYS A 36 -4.65 21.44 32.60
CA LYS A 36 -5.87 20.71 32.23
C LYS A 36 -6.82 21.61 31.43
N THR A 37 -6.77 21.53 30.11
CA THR A 37 -7.96 21.74 29.28
C THR A 37 -8.45 20.35 28.87
N ARG A 38 -9.63 19.99 29.37
CA ARG A 38 -10.28 18.68 29.17
C ARG A 38 -10.69 18.55 27.71
N VAL A 39 -9.77 18.11 26.85
CA VAL A 39 -10.10 17.48 25.58
C VAL A 39 -10.35 16.01 25.90
N THR A 40 -11.60 15.58 25.75
CA THR A 40 -11.98 14.17 25.80
C THR A 40 -11.08 13.43 24.82
N PRO A 41 -10.24 12.47 25.26
CA PRO A 41 -9.51 11.63 24.33
C PRO A 41 -10.53 10.94 23.43
N ALA A 42 -10.42 11.15 22.12
CA ALA A 42 -11.04 10.27 21.15
C ALA A 42 -10.71 8.83 21.56
N GLY A 43 -11.74 7.99 21.58
CA GLY A 43 -11.68 6.65 22.14
C GLY A 43 -10.43 5.91 21.74
N SER A 44 -9.86 5.22 22.72
CA SER A 44 -8.94 4.10 22.52
C SER A 44 -9.27 3.33 21.24
N PRO A 45 -8.27 2.92 20.43
CA PRO A 45 -8.52 2.11 19.25
C PRO A 45 -9.33 0.90 19.69
N GLN A 46 -10.55 0.78 19.16
CA GLN A 46 -11.38 -0.38 19.36
C GLN A 46 -10.57 -1.60 18.92
N LYS A 47 -10.11 -2.34 19.93
CA LYS A 47 -10.08 -3.80 20.03
C LYS A 47 -10.53 -4.45 18.72
N ASN A 48 -9.61 -5.08 17.99
CA ASN A 48 -9.83 -5.99 16.86
C ASN A 48 -11.30 -6.40 16.72
N GLU A 49 -12.07 -5.65 15.93
CA GLU A 49 -13.27 -6.21 15.35
C GLU A 49 -12.75 -7.38 14.51
N PHE A 50 -13.06 -8.60 14.94
CA PHE A 50 -12.91 -9.76 14.08
C PHE A 50 -13.65 -9.40 12.80
N LYS A 51 -12.91 -9.14 11.70
CA LYS A 51 -13.50 -9.06 10.35
C LYS A 51 -14.36 -10.31 10.24
N ALA A 52 -15.68 -10.15 10.25
CA ALA A 52 -16.60 -11.28 10.37
C ALA A 52 -16.23 -12.33 9.31
N ALA A 53 -16.08 -13.58 9.74
CA ALA A 53 -15.79 -14.67 8.81
C ALA A 53 -16.90 -14.69 7.75
N PRO A 54 -16.54 -14.87 6.46
CA PRO A 54 -17.55 -14.85 5.41
C PRO A 54 -18.58 -15.96 5.61
N GLN A 55 -19.80 -15.67 5.19
CA GLN A 55 -20.90 -16.61 5.32
C GLN A 55 -20.66 -17.80 4.38
N VAL A 56 -21.01 -19.01 4.83
CA VAL A 56 -20.84 -20.26 4.04
C VAL A 56 -21.52 -20.14 2.67
N LYS A 57 -22.70 -19.50 2.61
CA LYS A 57 -23.45 -19.27 1.36
C LYS A 57 -22.66 -18.44 0.34
N ASP A 58 -21.87 -17.46 0.78
CA ASP A 58 -21.05 -16.63 -0.10
C ASP A 58 -19.93 -17.47 -0.71
N LEU A 59 -19.32 -18.33 0.11
CA LEU A 59 -18.26 -19.23 -0.34
C LEU A 59 -18.78 -20.25 -1.37
N GLU A 60 -20.01 -20.72 -1.23
CA GLU A 60 -20.67 -21.59 -2.22
C GLU A 60 -20.95 -20.86 -3.54
N VAL A 61 -21.34 -19.58 -3.49
CA VAL A 61 -21.52 -18.74 -4.69
C VAL A 61 -20.17 -18.53 -5.38
N LEU A 62 -19.13 -18.15 -4.62
CA LEU A 62 -17.79 -17.92 -5.17
C LEU A 62 -17.16 -19.18 -5.74
N ALA A 63 -17.43 -20.35 -5.16
CA ALA A 63 -16.97 -21.63 -5.70
C ALA A 63 -17.50 -21.92 -7.12
N LYS A 64 -18.62 -21.29 -7.54
CA LYS A 64 -19.15 -21.37 -8.91
C LYS A 64 -18.44 -20.42 -9.87
N SER A 65 -17.95 -19.29 -9.36
CA SER A 65 -17.19 -18.29 -10.10
C SER A 65 -15.71 -18.67 -10.26
N ILE A 66 -15.28 -19.74 -9.60
CA ILE A 66 -13.93 -20.30 -9.67
C ILE A 66 -13.98 -21.62 -10.43
N SER A 67 -12.91 -21.96 -11.16
CA SER A 67 -12.86 -23.23 -11.88
C SER A 67 -13.04 -24.43 -10.93
N LYS A 68 -13.79 -25.43 -11.39
CA LYS A 68 -14.11 -26.65 -10.61
C LYS A 68 -12.87 -27.39 -10.11
N GLU A 69 -11.75 -27.24 -10.81
CA GLU A 69 -10.46 -27.82 -10.41
C GLU A 69 -9.86 -27.12 -9.20
N VAL A 70 -9.97 -25.79 -9.13
CA VAL A 70 -9.43 -24.97 -8.03
C VAL A 70 -10.27 -25.14 -6.77
N SER A 71 -11.61 -25.12 -6.88
CA SER A 71 -12.52 -25.26 -5.74
C SER A 71 -12.57 -26.66 -5.12
N LYS A 72 -11.98 -27.66 -5.80
CA LYS A 72 -11.84 -29.04 -5.30
C LYS A 72 -10.46 -29.35 -4.73
N THR A 73 -9.52 -28.40 -4.77
CA THR A 73 -8.21 -28.60 -4.16
C THR A 73 -8.34 -28.68 -2.65
N THR A 74 -7.50 -29.49 -1.99
CA THR A 74 -7.38 -29.51 -0.52
C THR A 74 -6.91 -28.16 0.05
N PHE A 75 -6.46 -27.25 -0.81
CA PHE A 75 -6.01 -25.91 -0.46
C PHE A 75 -7.17 -24.92 -0.39
N TRP A 76 -8.25 -25.14 -1.15
CA TRP A 76 -9.42 -24.28 -1.17
C TRP A 76 -9.97 -24.04 0.24
N GLU A 77 -10.12 -25.10 1.04
CA GLU A 77 -10.59 -25.02 2.42
C GLU A 77 -9.69 -24.16 3.31
N SER A 78 -8.37 -24.26 3.13
CA SER A 78 -7.41 -23.43 3.89
C SER A 78 -7.45 -21.96 3.44
N THR A 79 -7.64 -21.71 2.15
CA THR A 79 -7.69 -20.37 1.57
C THR A 79 -8.95 -19.61 2.00
N ILE A 80 -10.10 -20.29 2.08
CA ILE A 80 -11.38 -19.70 2.52
C ILE A 80 -11.58 -19.71 4.04
N ASP A 81 -10.70 -20.34 4.81
CA ASP A 81 -10.68 -20.24 6.27
C ASP A 81 -9.98 -18.96 6.72
N PHE A 82 -10.77 -17.90 6.90
CA PHE A 82 -10.28 -16.58 7.34
C PHE A 82 -9.82 -16.55 8.81
N SER A 83 -9.97 -17.64 9.57
CA SER A 83 -9.35 -17.75 10.90
C SER A 83 -7.84 -18.00 10.82
N LEU A 84 -7.36 -18.53 9.69
CA LEU A 84 -5.94 -18.69 9.41
C LEU A 84 -5.35 -17.39 8.85
N SER A 85 -4.14 -17.04 9.27
CA SER A 85 -3.35 -16.00 8.60
C SER A 85 -2.67 -16.55 7.34
N GLU A 86 -2.34 -15.67 6.38
CA GLU A 86 -1.67 -16.08 5.13
C GLU A 86 -0.30 -16.75 5.41
N ARG A 87 0.44 -16.28 6.43
CA ARG A 87 1.69 -16.92 6.86
C ARG A 87 1.46 -18.32 7.45
N GLN A 88 0.33 -18.56 8.13
CA GLN A 88 0.00 -19.91 8.63
C GLN A 88 -0.34 -20.86 7.50
N ILE A 89 -1.00 -20.37 6.43
CA ILE A 89 -1.25 -21.14 5.20
C ILE A 89 0.09 -21.52 4.56
N LEU A 90 0.97 -20.55 4.33
CA LEU A 90 2.27 -20.76 3.68
C LEU A 90 3.18 -21.73 4.45
N LYS A 91 3.09 -21.76 5.79
CA LYS A 91 3.85 -22.72 6.62
C LYS A 91 3.34 -24.17 6.52
N LYS A 92 2.07 -24.35 6.16
CA LYS A 92 1.43 -25.68 6.12
C LYS A 92 1.41 -26.29 4.73
N ILE A 93 1.48 -25.47 3.69
CA ILE A 93 1.32 -25.88 2.30
C ILE A 93 2.60 -25.57 1.53
N ASP A 94 2.99 -26.49 0.67
CA ASP A 94 4.13 -26.31 -0.24
C ASP A 94 4.00 -24.98 -1.04
N PRO A 95 5.05 -24.14 -1.08
CA PRO A 95 4.99 -22.83 -1.73
C PRO A 95 4.57 -22.86 -3.20
N MET A 96 5.00 -23.88 -3.97
CA MET A 96 4.61 -24.02 -5.37
C MET A 96 3.11 -24.25 -5.49
N LYS A 97 2.52 -25.03 -4.59
CA LYS A 97 1.08 -25.26 -4.56
C LYS A 97 0.29 -24.01 -4.15
N VAL A 98 0.79 -23.24 -3.18
CA VAL A 98 0.20 -21.94 -2.82
C VAL A 98 0.24 -21.00 -4.02
N TYR A 99 1.38 -20.90 -4.70
CA TYR A 99 1.55 -20.11 -5.91
C TYR A 99 0.54 -20.49 -7.01
N THR A 100 0.48 -21.76 -7.39
CA THR A 100 -0.44 -22.23 -8.44
C THR A 100 -1.90 -22.00 -8.06
N HIS A 101 -2.28 -22.32 -6.81
CA HIS A 101 -3.64 -22.12 -6.34
C HIS A 101 -4.03 -20.64 -6.34
N SER A 102 -3.23 -19.78 -5.71
CA SER A 102 -3.54 -18.36 -5.57
C SER A 102 -3.56 -17.65 -6.93
N LYS A 103 -2.63 -17.96 -7.84
CA LYS A 103 -2.65 -17.44 -9.21
C LYS A 103 -3.97 -17.77 -9.93
N ASN A 104 -4.45 -19.02 -9.81
CA ASN A 104 -5.71 -19.43 -10.42
C ASN A 104 -6.93 -18.80 -9.76
N VAL A 105 -6.93 -18.62 -8.44
CA VAL A 105 -8.01 -17.90 -7.75
C VAL A 105 -8.08 -16.44 -8.20
N ILE A 106 -6.93 -15.76 -8.27
CA ILE A 106 -6.85 -14.36 -8.73
C ILE A 106 -7.39 -14.22 -10.16
N SER A 107 -6.92 -15.04 -11.10
CA SER A 107 -7.31 -14.97 -12.52
C SER A 107 -8.81 -15.21 -12.74
N ASN A 108 -9.46 -16.01 -11.88
CA ASN A 108 -10.92 -16.22 -11.93
C ASN A 108 -11.69 -15.06 -11.29
N LEU A 109 -11.27 -14.61 -10.10
CA LEU A 109 -12.01 -13.61 -9.33
C LEU A 109 -11.85 -12.19 -9.86
N SER A 110 -10.67 -11.81 -10.37
CA SER A 110 -10.44 -10.45 -10.87
C SER A 110 -11.45 -10.05 -11.95
N LYS A 111 -11.81 -11.00 -12.82
CA LYS A 111 -12.72 -10.79 -13.96
C LYS A 111 -14.17 -10.53 -13.56
N CYS A 112 -14.59 -10.96 -12.37
CA CYS A 112 -15.98 -10.83 -11.92
C CYS A 112 -16.15 -9.90 -10.72
N VAL A 113 -15.06 -9.40 -10.13
CA VAL A 113 -15.12 -8.62 -8.88
C VAL A 113 -15.91 -7.33 -9.04
N ALA A 114 -15.87 -6.71 -10.21
CA ALA A 114 -16.65 -5.52 -10.56
C ALA A 114 -18.17 -5.78 -10.49
N GLU A 115 -18.61 -7.00 -10.76
CA GLU A 115 -20.01 -7.46 -10.68
C GLU A 115 -20.27 -8.29 -9.41
N HIS A 116 -19.38 -8.16 -8.41
CA HIS A 116 -19.44 -8.85 -7.12
C HIS A 116 -19.43 -10.40 -7.23
N CYS A 117 -18.99 -10.94 -8.37
CA CYS A 117 -18.90 -12.38 -8.63
C CYS A 117 -20.18 -13.17 -8.31
N GLY A 118 -21.35 -12.55 -8.48
CA GLY A 118 -22.66 -13.14 -8.21
C GLY A 118 -23.14 -13.05 -6.75
N LEU A 119 -22.35 -12.44 -5.86
CA LEU A 119 -22.78 -12.12 -4.49
C LEU A 119 -23.88 -11.04 -4.53
N ARG A 120 -24.82 -11.16 -3.61
CA ARG A 120 -25.99 -10.29 -3.50
C ARG A 120 -26.17 -9.82 -2.06
N PRO A 121 -26.88 -8.71 -1.82
CA PRO A 121 -27.26 -8.29 -0.49
C PRO A 121 -27.96 -9.40 0.29
N ASP A 122 -27.73 -9.42 1.60
CA ASP A 122 -28.46 -10.31 2.51
C ASP A 122 -29.95 -9.93 2.59
N GLU A 123 -30.77 -10.78 3.20
CA GLU A 123 -32.23 -10.58 3.31
C GLU A 123 -32.59 -9.30 4.08
N ASP A 124 -31.71 -8.90 5.01
CA ASP A 124 -31.72 -7.67 5.80
C ASP A 124 -31.12 -6.46 5.07
N GLY A 125 -30.66 -6.63 3.83
CA GLY A 125 -30.33 -5.56 2.89
C GLY A 125 -28.95 -4.93 3.05
N PHE A 126 -28.14 -5.36 4.02
CA PHE A 126 -26.75 -4.88 4.14
C PHE A 126 -25.88 -5.50 3.04
N PHE A 127 -25.20 -4.65 2.27
CA PHE A 127 -24.24 -5.05 1.24
C PHE A 127 -23.19 -3.97 1.08
N ASP A 128 -21.94 -4.30 1.39
CA ASP A 128 -20.81 -3.42 1.12
C ASP A 128 -20.14 -3.85 -0.20
N PRO A 129 -20.39 -3.13 -1.31
CA PRO A 129 -19.84 -3.47 -2.62
C PRO A 129 -18.31 -3.33 -2.68
N ALA A 130 -17.68 -2.66 -1.71
CA ALA A 130 -16.22 -2.50 -1.64
C ALA A 130 -15.56 -3.54 -0.72
N ASN A 131 -16.33 -4.39 -0.04
CA ASN A 131 -15.80 -5.33 0.96
C ASN A 131 -16.52 -6.69 0.90
N THR A 132 -16.82 -7.15 -0.32
CA THR A 132 -17.49 -8.43 -0.52
C THR A 132 -16.57 -9.60 -0.14
N THR A 133 -17.14 -10.78 0.05
CA THR A 133 -16.36 -12.00 0.25
C THR A 133 -15.42 -12.28 -0.94
N ALA A 134 -15.80 -11.89 -2.16
CA ALA A 134 -14.95 -11.99 -3.35
C ALA A 134 -13.69 -11.14 -3.20
N ASP A 135 -13.85 -9.87 -2.80
CA ASP A 135 -12.74 -8.93 -2.58
C ASP A 135 -11.78 -9.44 -1.50
N LYS A 136 -12.33 -9.89 -0.36
CA LYS A 136 -11.54 -10.44 0.74
C LYS A 136 -10.72 -11.64 0.30
N LEU A 137 -11.32 -12.54 -0.49
CA LEU A 137 -10.64 -13.72 -1.00
C LEU A 137 -9.58 -13.36 -2.06
N LEU A 138 -9.87 -12.40 -2.93
CA LEU A 138 -8.92 -11.87 -3.92
C LEU A 138 -7.70 -11.23 -3.24
N ALA A 139 -7.93 -10.30 -2.30
CA ALA A 139 -6.87 -9.63 -1.53
C ALA A 139 -5.99 -10.64 -0.78
N ARG A 140 -6.62 -11.65 -0.15
CA ARG A 140 -5.91 -12.73 0.53
C ARG A 140 -5.00 -13.53 -0.39
N ASN A 141 -5.46 -13.86 -1.60
CA ASN A 141 -4.64 -14.60 -2.57
C ASN A 141 -3.51 -13.73 -3.16
N LEU A 142 -3.74 -12.44 -3.38
CA LEU A 142 -2.67 -11.50 -3.75
C LEU A 142 -1.60 -11.43 -2.66
N LYS A 143 -2.02 -11.36 -1.39
CA LYS A 143 -1.13 -11.37 -0.23
C LYS A 143 -0.37 -12.69 -0.08
N LEU A 144 -0.99 -13.84 -0.37
CA LEU A 144 -0.30 -15.12 -0.42
C LEU A 144 0.79 -15.14 -1.50
N LEU A 145 0.51 -14.64 -2.71
CA LEU A 145 1.53 -14.52 -3.75
C LEU A 145 2.67 -13.59 -3.34
N ASN A 146 2.36 -12.46 -2.69
CA ASN A 146 3.37 -11.57 -2.12
C ASN A 146 4.29 -12.29 -1.12
N LEU A 147 3.73 -13.08 -0.20
CA LEU A 147 4.51 -13.84 0.78
C LEU A 147 5.33 -14.96 0.14
N VAL A 148 4.77 -15.66 -0.85
CA VAL A 148 5.50 -16.68 -1.59
C VAL A 148 6.72 -16.06 -2.29
N HIS A 149 6.55 -14.91 -2.91
CA HIS A 149 7.65 -14.18 -3.54
C HIS A 149 8.74 -13.75 -2.52
N ASP A 150 8.33 -13.28 -1.35
CA ASP A 150 9.27 -12.73 -0.35
C ASP A 150 9.98 -13.81 0.49
N GLU A 151 9.30 -14.91 0.80
CA GLU A 151 9.75 -15.88 1.80
C GLU A 151 10.24 -17.20 1.20
N THR A 152 10.12 -17.38 -0.12
CA THR A 152 10.41 -18.67 -0.78
C THR A 152 11.17 -18.49 -2.09
N THR A 153 11.73 -19.58 -2.62
CA THR A 153 12.42 -19.56 -3.91
C THR A 153 11.64 -20.41 -4.89
N ILE A 154 10.86 -19.74 -5.75
CA ILE A 154 10.20 -20.36 -6.89
C ILE A 154 10.94 -19.92 -8.15
N PHE A 155 11.54 -20.88 -8.85
CA PHE A 155 12.37 -20.61 -10.05
C PHE A 155 11.57 -19.99 -11.20
N ASP A 156 10.28 -20.31 -11.31
CA ASP A 156 9.39 -19.87 -12.40
C ASP A 156 8.20 -19.06 -11.85
N PHE A 157 8.50 -18.07 -11.01
CA PHE A 157 7.49 -17.15 -10.50
C PHE A 157 7.10 -16.17 -11.61
N ASN A 158 6.01 -16.48 -12.32
CA ASN A 158 5.51 -15.71 -13.45
C ASN A 158 4.01 -15.43 -13.26
N LEU A 159 3.64 -14.16 -13.34
CA LEU A 159 2.26 -13.71 -13.15
C LEU A 159 1.46 -13.57 -14.45
N GLU A 160 1.97 -14.08 -15.57
CA GLU A 160 1.24 -14.13 -16.84
C GLU A 160 -0.16 -14.76 -16.66
N GLY A 161 -1.19 -14.11 -17.21
CA GLY A 161 -2.60 -14.49 -17.05
C GLY A 161 -3.30 -13.82 -15.85
N ILE A 162 -2.60 -13.00 -15.07
CA ILE A 162 -3.20 -12.04 -14.14
C ILE A 162 -3.39 -10.71 -14.87
N GLU A 163 -4.65 -10.27 -15.00
CA GLU A 163 -5.00 -8.97 -15.55
C GLU A 163 -4.97 -7.91 -14.44
N PHE A 164 -3.86 -7.18 -14.32
CA PHE A 164 -3.70 -6.17 -13.28
C PHE A 164 -4.65 -4.98 -13.41
N ASP A 165 -5.14 -4.71 -14.63
CA ASP A 165 -6.18 -3.70 -14.87
C ASP A 165 -7.46 -3.96 -14.07
N ASP A 166 -7.89 -5.22 -13.99
CA ASP A 166 -9.05 -5.62 -13.20
C ASP A 166 -8.79 -5.43 -11.69
N ILE A 167 -7.56 -5.70 -11.25
CA ILE A 167 -7.14 -5.55 -9.85
C ILE A 167 -7.11 -4.07 -9.46
N PHE A 168 -6.53 -3.21 -10.30
CA PHE A 168 -6.42 -1.78 -10.06
C PHE A 168 -7.77 -1.04 -10.17
N SER A 169 -8.75 -1.63 -10.85
CA SER A 169 -10.11 -1.11 -10.95
C SER A 169 -11.04 -1.59 -9.83
N SER A 170 -10.57 -2.48 -8.94
CA SER A 170 -11.35 -2.93 -7.77
C SER A 170 -11.68 -1.76 -6.85
N LYS A 171 -12.85 -1.78 -6.21
CA LYS A 171 -13.21 -0.80 -5.16
C LYS A 171 -12.61 -1.12 -3.80
N ASN A 172 -11.95 -2.27 -3.66
CA ASN A 172 -11.38 -2.71 -2.40
C ASN A 172 -9.90 -2.29 -2.30
N SER A 173 -9.58 -1.46 -1.31
CA SER A 173 -8.21 -0.95 -1.11
C SER A 173 -7.20 -2.04 -0.78
N ASP A 174 -7.60 -3.11 -0.04
CA ASP A 174 -6.72 -4.26 0.24
C ASP A 174 -6.37 -5.01 -1.07
N VAL A 175 -7.32 -5.16 -2.02
CA VAL A 175 -7.08 -5.75 -3.35
C VAL A 175 -6.08 -4.91 -4.13
N GLN A 176 -6.36 -3.60 -4.28
CA GLN A 176 -5.50 -2.70 -5.06
C GLN A 176 -4.08 -2.63 -4.48
N LEU A 177 -3.93 -2.51 -3.15
CA LEU A 177 -2.63 -2.40 -2.50
C LEU A 177 -1.81 -3.68 -2.64
N ASN A 178 -2.40 -4.84 -2.35
CA ASN A 178 -1.67 -6.11 -2.53
C ASN A 178 -1.34 -6.37 -4.00
N GLY A 179 -2.21 -5.93 -4.92
CA GLY A 179 -1.97 -5.93 -6.35
C GLY A 179 -0.78 -5.06 -6.76
N LEU A 180 -0.72 -3.82 -6.26
CA LEU A 180 0.39 -2.89 -6.52
C LEU A 180 1.72 -3.46 -6.03
N ILE A 181 1.77 -3.96 -4.80
CA ILE A 181 2.98 -4.57 -4.23
C ILE A 181 3.43 -5.76 -5.08
N LEU A 182 2.49 -6.60 -5.52
CA LEU A 182 2.79 -7.78 -6.32
C LEU A 182 3.28 -7.41 -7.73
N PHE A 183 2.67 -6.38 -8.33
CA PHE A 183 3.10 -5.85 -9.62
C PHE A 183 4.55 -5.37 -9.55
N LEU A 184 4.88 -4.50 -8.60
CA LEU A 184 6.22 -3.93 -8.45
C LEU A 184 7.32 -4.96 -8.17
N LYS A 185 6.97 -6.11 -7.58
CA LYS A 185 7.91 -7.21 -7.37
C LYS A 185 8.28 -7.96 -8.65
N THR A 186 7.42 -7.91 -9.66
CA THR A 186 7.55 -8.71 -10.89
C THR A 186 7.69 -7.87 -12.15
N LYS A 187 7.44 -6.56 -12.06
CA LYS A 187 7.40 -5.57 -13.13
C LYS A 187 8.03 -4.28 -12.62
N ASP A 188 9.30 -4.06 -12.99
CA ASP A 188 10.10 -2.92 -12.53
C ASP A 188 10.73 -2.11 -13.69
N SER A 189 10.38 -2.43 -14.93
CA SER A 189 10.85 -1.66 -16.09
C SER A 189 10.27 -0.24 -16.12
N PRO A 190 10.95 0.74 -16.71
CA PRO A 190 10.40 2.09 -16.85
C PRO A 190 9.01 2.12 -17.50
N GLU A 191 8.76 1.25 -18.49
CA GLU A 191 7.46 1.12 -19.15
C GLU A 191 6.38 0.62 -18.20
N ASP A 192 6.71 -0.33 -17.31
CA ASP A 192 5.80 -0.84 -16.27
C ASP A 192 5.45 0.25 -15.24
N ILE A 193 6.43 1.08 -14.86
CA ILE A 193 6.19 2.19 -13.94
C ILE A 193 5.33 3.29 -14.60
N GLN A 194 5.59 3.61 -15.87
CA GLN A 194 4.70 4.51 -16.63
C GLN A 194 3.29 3.95 -16.77
N TYR A 195 3.15 2.63 -16.93
CA TYR A 195 1.86 1.96 -16.94
C TYR A 195 1.08 2.16 -15.63
N LEU A 196 1.76 2.15 -14.47
CA LEU A 196 1.14 2.45 -13.18
C LEU A 196 0.72 3.93 -13.05
N PHE A 197 1.54 4.88 -13.50
CA PHE A 197 1.18 6.30 -13.44
C PHE A 197 -0.10 6.62 -14.22
N LYS A 198 -0.32 5.95 -15.35
CA LYS A 198 -1.56 6.09 -16.14
C LYS A 198 -2.81 5.58 -15.41
N ARG A 199 -2.64 4.84 -14.32
CA ARG A 199 -3.70 4.21 -13.52
C ARG A 199 -3.81 4.75 -12.12
N ALA A 200 -2.95 5.68 -11.73
CA ALA A 200 -2.93 6.25 -10.38
C ALA A 200 -4.30 6.83 -9.96
N SER A 201 -5.08 7.35 -10.91
CA SER A 201 -6.44 7.86 -10.67
C SER A 201 -7.48 6.77 -10.38
N LEU A 202 -7.24 5.52 -10.79
CA LEU A 202 -8.13 4.38 -10.51
C LEU A 202 -8.01 3.88 -9.06
N PHE A 203 -6.90 4.21 -8.40
CA PHE A 203 -6.70 3.80 -7.02
C PHE A 203 -7.71 4.47 -6.08
N ASP A 204 -8.15 3.71 -5.09
CA ASP A 204 -8.90 4.20 -3.95
C ASP A 204 -8.10 5.31 -3.25
N ASP A 205 -8.83 6.25 -2.62
CA ASP A 205 -8.23 7.43 -1.98
C ASP A 205 -7.08 7.04 -1.04
N THR A 206 -7.28 6.00 -0.22
CA THR A 206 -6.28 5.51 0.75
C THR A 206 -5.07 4.85 0.10
N VAL A 207 -5.24 4.27 -1.10
CA VAL A 207 -4.17 3.59 -1.84
C VAL A 207 -3.31 4.60 -2.59
N LYS A 208 -3.85 5.74 -3.02
CA LYS A 208 -3.10 6.80 -3.71
C LYS A 208 -1.91 7.31 -2.91
N GLY A 209 -2.10 7.58 -1.61
CA GLY A 209 -1.00 8.00 -0.73
C GLY A 209 0.12 6.97 -0.64
N GLN A 210 -0.24 5.69 -0.51
CA GLN A 210 0.71 4.59 -0.45
C GLN A 210 1.40 4.33 -1.80
N PHE A 211 0.67 4.49 -2.91
CA PHE A 211 1.23 4.41 -4.25
C PHE A 211 2.36 5.40 -4.44
N PHE A 212 2.15 6.68 -4.11
CA PHE A 212 3.20 7.68 -4.22
C PHE A 212 4.37 7.41 -3.28
N SER A 213 4.10 6.97 -2.05
CA SER A 213 5.18 6.58 -1.13
C SER A 213 6.04 5.43 -1.69
N GLN A 214 5.45 4.46 -2.38
CA GLN A 214 6.19 3.36 -3.01
C GLN A 214 6.94 3.82 -4.27
N MET A 215 6.37 4.77 -5.03
CA MET A 215 6.98 5.29 -6.26
C MET A 215 8.13 6.27 -6.01
N ASP A 216 8.25 6.84 -4.81
CA ASP A 216 9.27 7.85 -4.51
C ASP A 216 10.69 7.35 -4.82
N ASP A 217 11.07 6.19 -4.29
CA ASP A 217 12.41 5.62 -4.52
C ASP A 217 12.52 4.98 -5.91
N VAL A 218 11.46 4.33 -6.39
CA VAL A 218 11.39 3.69 -7.71
C VAL A 218 11.55 4.69 -8.84
N THR A 219 11.23 5.96 -8.66
CA THR A 219 11.31 6.96 -9.73
C THR A 219 12.68 7.62 -9.83
N LYS A 220 13.51 7.56 -8.77
CA LYS A 220 14.85 8.19 -8.73
C LYS A 220 15.86 7.57 -9.67
N GLN A 221 15.59 6.37 -10.18
CA GLN A 221 16.44 5.67 -11.14
C GLN A 221 16.43 6.30 -12.55
N SER A 222 15.44 7.13 -12.89
CA SER A 222 15.41 7.84 -14.18
C SER A 222 14.81 9.24 -14.04
N PRO A 223 15.45 10.29 -14.60
CA PRO A 223 14.89 11.63 -14.63
C PRO A 223 13.50 11.71 -15.29
N GLU A 224 13.23 10.89 -16.30
CA GLU A 224 11.92 10.85 -16.99
C GLU A 224 10.81 10.33 -16.06
N LEU A 225 11.09 9.23 -15.34
CA LEU A 225 10.16 8.68 -14.36
C LEU A 225 9.94 9.65 -13.21
N ARG A 226 11.00 10.33 -12.76
CA ARG A 226 10.90 11.33 -11.69
C ARG A 226 10.05 12.53 -12.10
N ASN A 227 10.22 13.04 -13.31
CA ASN A 227 9.39 14.12 -13.85
C ASN A 227 7.91 13.68 -13.97
N THR A 228 7.67 12.45 -14.41
CA THR A 228 6.31 11.89 -14.49
C THR A 228 5.70 11.78 -13.09
N TYR A 229 6.44 11.28 -12.11
CA TYR A 229 6.00 11.19 -10.71
C TYR A 229 5.57 12.54 -10.12
N VAL A 230 6.42 13.56 -10.25
CA VAL A 230 6.13 14.94 -9.80
C VAL A 230 4.92 15.50 -10.53
N GLY A 231 4.86 15.32 -11.85
CA GLY A 231 3.72 15.75 -12.67
C GLY A 231 2.42 15.06 -12.30
N THR A 232 2.44 13.76 -12.00
CA THR A 232 1.26 12.99 -11.59
C THR A 232 0.77 13.43 -10.22
N ILE A 233 1.63 13.64 -9.22
CA ILE A 233 1.23 14.20 -7.92
C ILE A 233 0.56 15.56 -8.13
N THR A 234 1.21 16.45 -8.88
CA THR A 234 0.69 17.80 -9.16
C THR A 234 -0.68 17.75 -9.82
N ASN A 235 -0.84 16.89 -10.83
CA ASN A 235 -2.10 16.72 -11.54
C ASN A 235 -3.20 16.16 -10.64
N MET A 236 -2.87 15.21 -9.75
CA MET A 236 -3.84 14.58 -8.86
C MET A 236 -4.27 15.50 -7.73
N LEU A 237 -3.34 16.25 -7.12
CA LEU A 237 -3.71 17.29 -6.15
C LEU A 237 -4.63 18.37 -6.75
N ASN A 238 -4.61 18.52 -8.08
CA ASN A 238 -5.43 19.49 -8.78
C ASN A 238 -6.83 19.01 -9.19
N ASN A 239 -6.92 17.77 -9.65
CA ASN A 239 -8.08 17.29 -10.39
C ASN A 239 -8.85 16.17 -9.68
N GLU A 240 -8.32 15.64 -8.58
CA GLU A 240 -8.99 14.57 -7.83
C GLU A 240 -10.00 15.10 -6.82
N ASN A 241 -10.78 14.18 -6.25
CA ASN A 241 -11.73 14.50 -5.19
C ASN A 241 -11.01 14.94 -3.89
N GLY A 242 -11.73 15.60 -2.98
CA GLY A 242 -11.14 16.14 -1.76
C GLY A 242 -10.51 15.10 -0.82
N ASN A 243 -11.00 13.86 -0.78
CA ASN A 243 -10.42 12.80 0.04
C ASN A 243 -9.08 12.31 -0.54
N SER A 244 -9.03 12.08 -1.85
CA SER A 244 -7.78 11.80 -2.57
C SER A 244 -6.73 12.88 -2.31
N VAL A 245 -7.11 14.16 -2.38
CA VAL A 245 -6.18 15.27 -2.11
C VAL A 245 -5.66 15.22 -0.67
N VAL A 246 -6.54 14.96 0.31
CA VAL A 246 -6.15 14.78 1.72
C VAL A 246 -5.14 13.64 1.85
N GLU A 247 -5.47 12.44 1.38
CA GLU A 247 -4.63 11.24 1.48
C GLU A 247 -3.25 11.42 0.83
N ILE A 248 -3.19 12.03 -0.37
CA ILE A 248 -1.92 12.32 -1.04
C ILE A 248 -1.13 13.34 -0.22
N SER A 249 -1.78 14.41 0.25
CA SER A 249 -1.11 15.50 0.98
C SER A 249 -0.56 15.08 2.35
N GLU A 250 -1.29 14.27 3.12
CA GLU A 250 -0.85 13.75 4.41
C GLU A 250 0.37 12.82 4.25
N ASN A 251 0.47 12.13 3.12
CA ASN A 251 1.60 11.27 2.82
C ASN A 251 2.81 12.01 2.23
N LEU A 252 2.70 13.30 1.86
CA LEU A 252 3.84 14.09 1.37
C LEU A 252 4.99 14.09 2.37
N GLY A 253 4.69 14.15 3.67
CA GLY A 253 5.67 14.11 4.78
C GLY A 253 6.63 12.91 4.75
N ASN A 254 6.26 11.84 4.03
CA ASN A 254 7.03 10.60 3.91
C ASN A 254 7.84 10.52 2.61
N LEU A 255 7.64 11.45 1.69
CA LEU A 255 8.35 11.49 0.42
C LEU A 255 9.72 12.17 0.58
N ASN A 256 10.63 11.88 -0.34
CA ASN A 256 11.92 12.56 -0.42
C ASN A 256 11.97 13.36 -1.71
N LEU A 257 11.23 14.46 -1.70
CA LEU A 257 11.23 15.49 -2.73
C LEU A 257 12.36 16.48 -2.45
N ASP A 258 13.09 16.87 -3.49
CA ASP A 258 13.95 18.06 -3.42
C ASP A 258 13.12 19.36 -3.43
N ILE A 259 13.79 20.50 -3.29
CA ILE A 259 13.10 21.79 -3.16
C ILE A 259 12.46 22.22 -4.48
N GLU A 260 13.09 21.92 -5.61
CA GLU A 260 12.59 22.23 -6.95
C GLU A 260 11.31 21.43 -7.26
N GLU A 261 11.33 20.13 -6.97
CA GLU A 261 10.18 19.23 -7.12
C GLU A 261 9.01 19.66 -6.22
N LEU A 262 9.31 19.99 -4.97
CA LEU A 262 8.32 20.47 -4.02
C LEU A 262 7.68 21.78 -4.49
N GLN A 263 8.49 22.73 -5.00
CA GLN A 263 7.98 23.98 -5.56
C GLN A 263 7.05 23.75 -6.75
N VAL A 264 7.38 22.81 -7.64
CA VAL A 264 6.51 22.45 -8.76
C VAL A 264 5.16 21.94 -8.26
N ILE A 265 5.17 21.03 -7.28
CA ILE A 265 3.94 20.46 -6.71
C ILE A 265 3.11 21.53 -6.01
N ILE A 266 3.73 22.33 -5.13
CA ILE A 266 3.02 23.40 -4.40
C ILE A 266 2.39 24.36 -5.39
N LYS A 267 3.19 24.96 -6.28
CA LYS A 267 2.73 25.95 -7.27
C LYS A 267 1.61 25.41 -8.13
N GLY A 268 1.72 24.15 -8.57
CA GLY A 268 0.67 23.51 -9.33
C GLY A 268 -0.64 23.38 -8.55
N SER A 269 -0.56 23.09 -7.24
CA SER A 269 -1.73 22.89 -6.37
C SER A 269 -2.36 24.15 -5.76
N CYS A 270 -1.81 25.34 -6.02
CA CYS A 270 -2.27 26.59 -5.38
C CYS A 270 -3.66 27.07 -5.85
N ASN A 271 -4.13 26.63 -7.02
CA ASN A 271 -5.37 27.09 -7.65
C ASN A 271 -6.61 26.25 -7.26
N GLN A 272 -6.60 25.62 -6.09
CA GLN A 272 -7.74 24.83 -5.62
C GLN A 272 -8.93 25.74 -5.27
N ASP A 273 -10.12 25.46 -5.82
CA ASP A 273 -11.32 26.28 -5.55
C ASP A 273 -11.84 26.15 -4.10
N SER A 274 -11.51 25.06 -3.42
CA SER A 274 -11.99 24.77 -2.07
C SER A 274 -11.03 25.32 -1.01
N GLU A 275 -11.49 26.27 -0.20
CA GLU A 275 -10.76 26.81 0.96
C GLU A 275 -10.33 25.71 1.94
N ARG A 276 -11.19 24.69 2.14
CA ARG A 276 -10.87 23.52 2.96
C ARG A 276 -9.66 22.78 2.41
N ILE A 277 -9.63 22.52 1.11
CA ILE A 277 -8.53 21.80 0.45
C ILE A 277 -7.26 22.64 0.46
N GLN A 278 -7.36 23.93 0.15
CA GLN A 278 -6.22 24.86 0.27
C GLN A 278 -5.61 24.83 1.69
N ASN A 279 -6.44 24.81 2.73
CA ASN A 279 -5.95 24.73 4.10
C ASN A 279 -5.25 23.41 4.41
N VAL A 280 -5.78 22.27 3.93
CA VAL A 280 -5.14 20.95 4.07
C VAL A 280 -3.76 20.95 3.40
N LEU A 281 -3.69 21.40 2.15
CA LEU A 281 -2.44 21.51 1.41
C LEU A 281 -1.43 22.38 2.15
N ARG A 282 -1.84 23.59 2.55
CA ARG A 282 -0.98 24.52 3.31
C ARG A 282 -0.41 23.90 4.57
N VAL A 283 -1.24 23.23 5.39
CA VAL A 283 -0.79 22.60 6.63
C VAL A 283 0.23 21.49 6.34
N ASN A 284 -0.09 20.57 5.43
CA ASN A 284 0.77 19.43 5.12
C ASN A 284 2.10 19.85 4.44
N PHE A 285 2.07 20.86 3.56
CA PHE A 285 3.30 21.39 2.97
C PHE A 285 4.18 22.11 3.98
N ASN A 286 3.60 22.95 4.84
CA ASN A 286 4.38 23.62 5.89
C ASN A 286 4.99 22.61 6.88
N GLU A 287 4.28 21.51 7.19
CA GLU A 287 4.83 20.41 7.97
C GLU A 287 6.01 19.73 7.25
N TYR A 288 5.89 19.44 5.95
CA TYR A 288 6.98 18.90 5.14
C TYR A 288 8.22 19.79 5.16
N LEU A 289 8.02 21.10 4.89
CA LEU A 289 9.06 22.11 4.85
C LEU A 289 9.79 22.22 6.19
N SER A 290 9.04 22.23 7.29
CA SER A 290 9.59 22.23 8.65
C SER A 290 10.40 20.97 8.94
N LYS A 291 9.87 19.78 8.60
CA LYS A 291 10.54 18.49 8.82
C LYS A 291 11.87 18.38 8.05
N LYS A 292 11.96 18.99 6.86
CA LYS A 292 13.16 18.97 6.01
C LYS A 292 14.08 20.18 6.21
N ASN A 293 13.76 21.10 7.12
CA ASN A 293 14.48 22.37 7.35
C ASN A 293 14.67 23.20 6.06
N LEU A 294 13.64 23.24 5.21
CA LEU A 294 13.65 24.04 3.99
C LEU A 294 13.13 25.45 4.28
N ASN A 295 13.86 26.46 3.82
CA ASN A 295 13.48 27.87 3.99
C ASN A 295 12.60 28.34 2.82
N LEU A 296 11.36 27.85 2.79
CA LEU A 296 10.31 28.18 1.85
C LEU A 296 8.98 28.09 2.60
N THR A 297 8.03 28.95 2.30
CA THR A 297 6.64 28.86 2.78
C THR A 297 5.68 28.46 1.66
N TYR A 298 4.53 27.90 2.03
CA TYR A 298 3.46 27.62 1.08
C TYR A 298 3.05 28.88 0.30
N GLU A 299 2.90 30.02 0.98
CA GLU A 299 2.55 31.29 0.37
C GLU A 299 3.62 31.80 -0.60
N GLU A 300 4.91 31.68 -0.28
CA GLU A 300 5.99 32.05 -1.20
C GLU A 300 6.02 31.19 -2.46
N ALA A 301 5.74 29.89 -2.33
CA ALA A 301 5.69 28.98 -3.48
C ALA A 301 4.45 29.17 -4.36
N CYS A 302 3.36 29.70 -3.80
CA CYS A 302 2.12 29.98 -4.54
C CYS A 302 2.10 31.32 -5.28
N ASN A 303 3.02 32.24 -4.98
CA ASN A 303 3.12 33.55 -5.63
C ASN A 303 4.12 33.54 -6.80
#